data_AF-A0A7T7I7J9-F1
#
_entry.id   AF-A0A7T7I7J9-F1
#
_cell.length_a   1.000
_cell.length_b   1.000
_cell.length_c   1.000
_cell.angle_alpha   90.00
_cell.angle_beta   90.00
_cell.angle_gamma   90.00
#
_symmetry.space_group_name_H-M   'P 1'
#
loop_
_entity.id
_entity.type
_entity.pdbx_description
1 polymer ?
#
loop_
_entity_poly.entity_id
_entity_poly.type
_entity_poly.pdbx_seq_one_letter_code
_entity_poly.pdbx_strand_id
1 'polypeptide(L)' 'MSKAMWRVRVRMLESVRAWVLAGRGWKARRDAGMVTSEYAMGLITAVGFAVVLYEVLTSGQVRGALQDIVGRALNGQF' A
#
# COMPACT_ATOMS: atom_id res chain seq x y z
N MET A 1 -48.28 23.90 7.44
CA MET A 1 -47.25 22.91 7.04
C MET A 1 -45.84 23.53 6.90
N SER A 2 -45.41 24.43 7.81
CA SER A 2 -44.20 25.28 7.58
C SER A 2 -43.08 25.12 8.63
N LYS A 3 -43.40 24.80 9.89
CA LYS A 3 -42.39 24.70 10.98
C LYS A 3 -41.63 23.37 11.05
N ALA A 4 -42.19 22.29 10.51
CA ALA A 4 -41.54 20.97 10.52
C ALA A 4 -40.39 20.90 9.50
N MET A 5 -40.62 21.43 8.29
CA MET A 5 -39.63 21.47 7.22
C MET A 5 -38.43 22.36 7.58
N TRP A 6 -38.66 23.50 8.26
CA TRP A 6 -37.60 24.36 8.76
C TRP A 6 -36.65 23.62 9.71
N ARG A 7 -37.20 22.86 10.67
CA ARG A 7 -36.39 22.06 11.61
C ARG A 7 -35.59 20.96 10.93
N VAL A 8 -36.13 20.32 9.90
CA VAL A 8 -35.43 19.28 9.13
C VAL A 8 -34.24 19.88 8.36
N ARG A 9 -34.43 21.02 7.70
CA ARG A 9 -33.36 21.69 6.94
C ARG A 9 -32.21 22.15 7.84
N VAL A 10 -32.52 22.70 9.02
CA VAL A 10 -31.52 23.12 9.99
C VAL A 10 -30.71 21.94 10.51
N ARG A 11 -31.36 20.81 10.88
CA ARG A 11 -30.65 19.59 11.32
C ARG A 11 -29.76 18.99 10.23
N MET A 12 -30.17 19.08 8.97
CA MET A 12 -29.38 18.59 7.83
C MET A 12 -28.13 19.45 7.62
N LEU A 13 -28.24 20.77 7.71
CA LEU A 13 -27.12 21.72 7.64
C LEU A 13 -26.13 21.55 8.79
N GLU A 14 -26.63 21.36 10.01
CA GLU A 14 -25.82 21.07 11.20
C GLU A 14 -25.05 19.76 11.04
N SER A 15 -25.71 18.73 10.49
CA SER A 15 -25.07 17.43 10.21
C SER A 15 -23.94 17.58 9.19
N VAL A 16 -24.18 18.29 8.08
CA VAL A 16 -23.15 18.54 7.06
C VAL A 16 -21.97 19.33 7.64
N ARG A 17 -22.22 20.35 8.46
CA ARG A 17 -21.15 21.11 9.14
C ARG A 17 -20.34 20.22 10.10
N ALA A 18 -21.00 19.34 10.85
CA ALA A 18 -20.32 18.39 11.73
C ALA A 18 -19.42 17.42 10.94
N TRP A 19 -19.89 16.88 9.81
CA TRP A 19 -19.09 16.02 8.93
C TRP A 19 -17.88 16.74 8.33
N VAL A 20 -18.03 18.01 7.92
CA VAL A 20 -16.93 18.82 7.39
C VAL A 20 -15.88 19.12 8.46
N LEU A 21 -16.29 19.43 9.68
CA LEU A 21 -15.37 19.68 10.80
C LEU A 21 -14.67 18.38 11.26
N ALA A 22 -15.38 17.24 11.28
CA ALA A 22 -14.82 15.94 11.60
C ALA A 22 -13.75 15.49 10.59
N GLY A 23 -13.98 15.71 9.29
CA GLY A 23 -13.00 15.38 8.23
C GLY A 23 -11.70 16.20 8.31
N ARG A 24 -11.74 17.41 8.89
CA ARG A 24 -10.55 18.24 9.09
C ARG A 24 -9.63 17.72 10.20
N GLY A 25 -10.20 17.13 11.27
CA GLY A 25 -9.41 16.54 12.36
C GLY A 25 -8.65 15.27 11.96
N TRP A 26 -9.15 14.52 10.97
CA TRP A 26 -8.49 13.32 10.44
C TRP A 26 -7.24 13.64 9.60
N LYS A 27 -7.23 14.75 8.86
CA LYS A 27 -6.02 15.18 8.13
C LYS A 27 -4.89 15.55 9.09
N ALA A 28 -5.18 16.32 10.13
CA ALA A 28 -4.18 16.72 11.13
C ALA A 28 -3.56 15.55 11.90
N ARG A 29 -4.27 14.41 12.02
CA ARG A 29 -3.74 13.17 12.62
C ARG A 29 -2.84 12.36 11.69
N ARG A 30 -2.88 12.58 10.37
CA ARG A 30 -1.97 11.91 9.41
C ARG A 30 -0.57 12.48 9.45
N ASP A 31 -0.41 13.76 9.79
CA ASP A 31 0.90 14.43 9.75
C ASP A 31 1.86 13.88 10.82
N ALA A 32 1.34 13.44 11.97
CA ALA A 32 2.12 12.73 13.00
C ALA A 32 2.59 11.33 12.57
N GLY A 33 1.94 10.75 11.55
CA GLY A 33 2.29 9.46 10.96
C GLY A 33 3.04 9.56 9.64
N MET A 34 3.27 10.76 9.08
CA MET A 34 3.99 10.92 7.81
C MET A 34 5.37 10.28 7.88
N VAL A 35 6.14 10.59 8.94
CA VAL A 35 7.50 10.07 9.12
C VAL A 35 7.51 8.54 9.22
N THR A 36 6.59 7.90 9.95
CA THR A 36 6.55 6.42 10.06
C THR A 36 5.95 5.74 8.83
N SER A 37 4.99 6.38 8.14
CA SER A 37 4.36 5.85 6.94
C SER A 37 5.27 5.89 5.70
N GLU A 38 6.14 6.90 5.60
CA GLU A 38 7.15 7.01 4.55
C GLU A 38 8.14 5.84 4.62
N TYR A 39 8.67 5.56 5.82
CA TYR A 39 9.56 4.41 6.01
C TYR A 39 8.82 3.07 5.86
N ALA A 40 7.56 2.97 6.29
CA ALA A 40 6.77 1.75 6.13
C ALA A 40 6.52 1.41 4.65
N MET A 41 6.21 2.41 3.82
CA MET A 41 6.07 2.20 2.37
C MET A 41 7.39 1.81 1.71
N GLY A 42 8.52 2.34 2.20
CA GLY A 42 9.85 1.89 1.75
C GLY A 42 10.07 0.39 1.96
N LEU A 43 9.69 -0.14 3.13
CA LEU A 43 9.77 -1.57 3.42
C LEU A 43 8.78 -2.40 2.57
N ILE A 44 7.52 -1.96 2.44
CA ILE A 44 6.53 -2.67 1.63
C ILE A 44 6.99 -2.77 0.18
N THR A 45 7.56 -1.69 -0.36
CA THR A 45 8.09 -1.66 -1.73
C THR A 45 9.29 -2.59 -1.88
N ALA A 46 10.25 -2.54 -0.95
CA ALA A 46 11.43 -3.41 -0.98
C ALA A 46 11.07 -4.89 -0.87
N VAL A 47 10.16 -5.24 0.05
CA VAL A 47 9.67 -6.61 0.21
C VAL A 47 8.89 -7.06 -1.02
N GLY A 48 8.03 -6.20 -1.58
CA GLY A 48 7.30 -6.49 -2.81
C GLY A 48 8.22 -6.82 -3.98
N PHE A 49 9.29 -6.03 -4.15
CA PHE A 49 10.31 -6.30 -5.18
C PHE A 49 11.05 -7.62 -4.90
N ALA A 50 11.41 -7.89 -3.64
CA ALA A 50 12.08 -9.13 -3.26
C ALA A 50 11.22 -10.37 -3.54
N VAL A 51 9.91 -10.30 -3.34
CA VAL A 51 8.98 -11.39 -3.67
C VAL A 51 8.95 -11.65 -5.17
N VAL A 52 8.83 -10.60 -5.99
CA VAL A 52 8.87 -10.77 -7.46
C VAL A 52 10.20 -11.36 -7.92
N LEU A 53 11.32 -10.89 -7.37
CA LEU A 53 12.63 -11.44 -7.68
C LEU A 53 12.76 -12.90 -7.24
N TYR A 54 12.20 -13.28 -6.10
CA TYR A 54 12.18 -14.67 -5.63
C TYR A 54 11.45 -15.58 -6.61
N GLU A 55 10.28 -15.17 -7.10
CA GLU A 55 9.53 -15.91 -8.13
C GLU A 55 10.35 -16.06 -9.43
N VAL A 56 11.02 -14.99 -9.87
CA VAL A 56 11.92 -15.05 -11.04
C VAL A 56 13.06 -16.04 -10.81
N LEU A 57 13.72 -15.98 -9.65
CA LEU A 57 14.86 -16.86 -9.32
C LEU A 57 14.45 -18.32 -9.14
N THR A 58 13.23 -18.58 -8.69
CA THR A 58 12.71 -19.94 -8.48
C THR A 58 11.99 -20.51 -9.70
N SER A 59 11.81 -19.70 -10.75
CA SER A 59 11.24 -20.12 -12.02
C SER A 59 12.02 -21.26 -12.67
N GLY A 60 11.33 -22.08 -13.46
CA GLY A 60 11.95 -23.21 -14.18
C GLY A 60 13.04 -22.78 -15.16
N GLN A 61 12.89 -21.61 -15.79
CA GLN A 61 13.88 -21.06 -16.73
C GLN A 61 15.20 -20.74 -16.03
N VAL A 62 15.15 -19.99 -14.92
CA VAL A 62 16.36 -19.62 -14.16
C VAL A 62 17.00 -20.86 -13.51
N ARG A 63 16.19 -21.76 -12.95
CA ARG A 63 16.68 -23.03 -12.41
C ARG A 63 17.36 -23.90 -13.46
N GLY A 64 16.79 -24.02 -14.66
CA GLY A 64 17.39 -24.77 -15.76
C GLY A 64 18.73 -24.17 -16.20
N ALA A 65 18.78 -22.85 -16.39
CA ALA A 65 20.03 -22.17 -16.73
C ALA A 65 21.11 -22.36 -15.65
N LEU A 66 20.75 -22.30 -14.37
CA LEU A 66 21.68 -22.58 -13.26
C LEU A 66 22.15 -24.03 -13.26
N GLN A 67 21.25 -24.99 -13.50
CA GLN A 67 21.60 -26.42 -13.62
C GLN A 67 22.59 -26.67 -14.76
N ASP A 68 22.40 -26.03 -15.91
CA ASP A 68 23.31 -26.15 -17.05
C ASP A 68 24.69 -25.54 -16.75
N ILE A 69 24.75 -24.39 -16.08
CA ILE A 69 26.00 -23.77 -15.65
C ILE A 69 26.74 -24.68 -14.66
N VAL A 70 26.04 -25.17 -13.63
CA VAL A 70 26.61 -26.08 -12.63
C VAL A 70 27.05 -27.39 -13.27
N GLY A 71 26.24 -27.95 -14.17
CA GLY A 71 26.57 -29.17 -14.92
C GLY A 71 27.83 -29.01 -15.76
N ARG A 72 28.00 -27.89 -16.46
CA ARG A 72 29.25 -27.60 -17.20
C ARG A 72 30.46 -27.46 -16.27
N ALA A 73 30.31 -26.74 -15.16
CA ALA A 73 31.37 -26.56 -14.17
C ALA A 73 31.81 -27.90 -13.54
N LEU A 74 30.86 -28.80 -13.27
CA LEU A 74 31.15 -30.12 -12.71
C LEU A 74 31.77 -31.09 -13.74
N ASN A 75 31.40 -30.98 -15.01
CA ASN A 75 31.98 -31.78 -16.10
C ASN A 75 33.37 -31.28 -16.54
N GLY A 76 33.91 -30.23 -15.91
CA GLY A 76 35.24 -29.68 -16.22
C GLY A 76 35.35 -29.01 -17.59
N GLN A 77 34.22 -28.79 -18.28
CA GLN A 77 34.16 -28.15 -19.57
C GLN A 77 33.95 -26.65 -19.36
N PHE A 78 35.08 -25.94 -19.22
CA PHE A 78 35.15 -24.48 -19.30
C PHE A 78 35.33 -24.04 -20.75
#